data_AF-D8RW37-F1
#
_entry.id   AF-D8RW37-F1
#
_cell.length_a   1.000
_cell.length_b   1.000
_cell.length_c   1.000
_cell.angle_alpha   90.00
_cell.angle_beta   90.00
_cell.angle_gamma   90.00
#
_symmetry.space_group_name_H-M   'P 1'
#
loop_
_entity.id
_entity.type
_entity.pdbx_description
1 polymer ?
#
loop_
_entity_poly.entity_id
_entity_poly.type
_entity_poly.pdbx_seq_one_letter_code
_entity_poly.pdbx_strand_id
1 'polypeptide(L)'
;MATDLPLRSAGAMAKSAGTNWLPPECDISIRPSWVWHRNEAPKSLEQLLDVFYKSSARNCFLLLNVPPNVLGLIDESDFQTLERFSSAIDSIFSVNLAANPLSVTASSVRSSSFGPKQILDERMETFWAPMQGESTGWIELDLGKVSKFNTLEIREPVNMGQRVMEYLVEAWDSELGWYLVSNSSTIGYRKVDRLEEDQVCAACLIQLLIDALRGDPLICFFGLYFDMYNLRHLSSI
;
A
#
# COMPACT_ATOMS: atom_id res chain seq x y z
N MET A 1 39.87 -4.04 -0.48
CA MET A 1 39.26 -4.60 -1.72
C MET A 1 37.80 -4.24 -1.65
N ALA A 2 37.29 -3.59 -2.70
CA ALA A 2 36.10 -2.75 -2.68
C ALA A 2 34.83 -3.49 -2.26
N THR A 3 34.04 -2.84 -1.41
CA THR A 3 32.64 -3.13 -1.14
C THR A 3 31.80 -2.46 -2.23
N ASP A 4 31.13 -3.27 -3.05
CA ASP A 4 30.19 -2.80 -4.06
C ASP A 4 28.92 -2.25 -3.38
N LEU A 5 28.74 -0.92 -3.49
CA LEU A 5 27.45 -0.25 -3.32
C LEU A 5 26.65 -0.43 -4.62
N PRO A 6 25.40 -0.91 -4.60
CA PRO A 6 24.62 -0.95 -5.82
C PRO A 6 24.26 0.47 -6.28
N LEU A 7 24.38 0.64 -7.59
CA LEU A 7 24.19 1.84 -8.38
C LEU A 7 22.83 2.49 -8.09
N ARG A 8 22.87 3.70 -7.50
CA ARG A 8 21.74 4.63 -7.51
C ARG A 8 21.39 4.95 -8.97
N SER A 9 20.29 4.40 -9.46
CA SER A 9 19.70 4.85 -10.72
C SER A 9 19.05 6.21 -10.45
N ALA A 10 19.72 7.28 -10.86
CA ALA A 10 19.17 8.63 -10.87
C ALA A 10 18.10 8.75 -11.96
N GLY A 11 16.94 8.14 -11.73
CA GLY A 11 15.73 8.31 -12.54
C GLY A 11 14.97 9.53 -12.04
N ALA A 12 14.98 10.61 -12.83
CA ALA A 12 14.13 11.81 -12.74
C ALA A 12 13.29 11.97 -11.45
N MET A 13 13.91 12.49 -10.39
CA MET A 13 13.19 13.01 -9.22
C MET A 13 12.26 14.14 -9.68
N ALA A 14 10.96 13.86 -9.74
CA ALA A 14 9.95 14.91 -9.83
C ALA A 14 10.22 15.90 -8.69
N LYS A 15 10.37 17.19 -9.01
CA LYS A 15 10.68 18.23 -8.02
C LYS A 15 9.65 18.17 -6.89
N SER A 16 10.08 17.62 -5.76
CA SER A 16 9.35 17.55 -4.50
C SER A 16 9.25 18.93 -3.84
N ALA A 17 8.92 19.98 -4.62
CA ALA A 17 8.97 21.38 -4.23
C ALA A 17 7.58 22.04 -4.16
N GLY A 18 6.50 21.23 -4.15
CA GLY A 18 5.15 21.74 -3.94
C GLY A 18 5.06 22.51 -2.62
N THR A 19 4.51 23.72 -2.68
CA THR A 19 4.31 24.62 -1.54
C THR A 19 2.92 24.50 -0.92
N ASN A 20 1.98 23.89 -1.65
CA ASN A 20 0.59 23.71 -1.25
C ASN A 20 0.27 22.22 -1.21
N TRP A 21 -0.47 21.81 -0.19
CA TRP A 21 -1.00 20.46 -0.07
C TRP A 21 -2.27 20.34 -0.92
N LEU A 22 -2.16 19.66 -2.05
CA LEU A 22 -3.26 19.40 -2.98
C LEU A 22 -3.39 17.88 -3.12
N PRO A 23 -4.27 17.22 -2.33
CA PRO A 23 -4.50 15.78 -2.46
C PRO A 23 -4.94 15.42 -3.88
N PRO A 24 -4.37 14.38 -4.50
CA PRO A 24 -4.77 14.00 -5.84
C PRO A 24 -6.14 13.32 -5.81
N GLU A 25 -6.97 13.65 -6.80
CA GLU A 25 -8.22 12.97 -7.14
C GLU A 25 -8.03 12.23 -8.46
N CYS A 26 -8.52 11.00 -8.52
CA CYS A 26 -8.40 10.08 -9.65
C CYS A 26 -9.82 9.76 -10.11
N ASP A 27 -10.29 10.44 -11.14
CA ASP A 27 -11.63 10.29 -11.68
C ASP A 27 -11.67 9.26 -12.81
N ILE A 28 -12.66 8.36 -12.77
CA ILE A 28 -12.88 7.40 -13.84
C ILE A 28 -14.35 6.95 -13.85
N SER A 29 -14.89 6.62 -15.02
CA SER A 29 -16.20 5.97 -15.07
C SER A 29 -16.09 4.46 -14.90
N ILE A 30 -17.12 3.82 -14.31
CA ILE A 30 -17.28 2.37 -14.33
C ILE A 30 -17.47 1.84 -15.77
N ARG A 31 -17.94 2.67 -16.71
CA ARG A 31 -18.10 2.34 -18.14
C ARG A 31 -17.01 3.02 -18.99
N PRO A 32 -16.94 2.73 -20.31
CA PRO A 32 -16.10 3.51 -21.23
C PRO A 32 -16.47 5.00 -21.29
N SER A 33 -17.77 5.31 -21.23
CA SER A 33 -18.28 6.68 -21.30
C SER A 33 -18.77 7.20 -19.95
N TRP A 34 -18.75 8.52 -19.77
CA TRP A 34 -19.28 9.20 -18.58
C TRP A 34 -20.81 9.21 -18.52
N VAL A 35 -21.47 9.09 -19.66
CA VAL A 35 -22.93 9.00 -19.79
C VAL A 35 -23.29 7.57 -20.18
N TRP A 36 -24.45 7.10 -19.73
CA TRP A 36 -24.88 5.73 -19.99
C TRP A 36 -25.22 5.50 -21.48
N HIS A 37 -24.70 4.42 -22.03
CA HIS A 37 -25.05 3.91 -23.36
C HIS A 37 -25.43 2.42 -23.28
N ARG A 38 -26.52 2.05 -23.97
CA ARG A 38 -27.07 0.67 -23.95
C ARG A 38 -26.09 -0.40 -24.43
N ASN A 39 -25.19 -0.04 -25.33
CA ASN A 39 -24.20 -0.92 -25.95
C ASN A 39 -22.86 -0.94 -25.21
N GLU A 40 -22.78 -0.32 -24.03
CA GLU A 40 -21.61 -0.41 -23.16
C GLU A 40 -21.84 -1.40 -22.02
N ALA A 41 -20.74 -1.88 -21.44
CA ALA A 41 -20.74 -2.70 -20.23
C ALA A 41 -19.86 -2.04 -19.16
N PRO A 42 -20.11 -2.29 -17.87
CA PRO A 42 -19.19 -1.89 -16.83
C PRO A 42 -17.83 -2.59 -17.00
N LYS A 43 -16.81 -1.97 -16.42
CA LYS A 43 -15.48 -2.55 -16.23
C LYS A 43 -15.59 -3.88 -15.49
N SER A 44 -14.71 -4.83 -15.82
CA SER A 44 -14.61 -6.08 -15.07
C SER A 44 -14.13 -5.83 -13.64
N LEU A 45 -14.31 -6.82 -12.76
CA LEU A 45 -13.75 -6.77 -11.40
C LEU A 45 -12.24 -6.55 -11.42
N GLU A 46 -11.51 -7.22 -12.31
CA GLU A 46 -10.05 -7.08 -12.43
C GLU A 46 -9.66 -5.65 -12.83
N GLN A 47 -10.42 -5.04 -13.74
CA GLN A 47 -10.20 -3.66 -14.15
C GLN A 47 -10.46 -2.68 -12.99
N LEU A 48 -11.50 -2.90 -12.17
CA LEU A 48 -11.77 -2.06 -11.00
C LEU A 48 -10.74 -2.25 -9.87
N LEU A 49 -10.25 -3.48 -9.66
CA LEU A 49 -9.14 -3.72 -8.74
C LEU A 49 -7.85 -3.03 -9.23
N ASP A 50 -7.55 -3.09 -10.53
CA ASP A 50 -6.43 -2.35 -11.11
C ASP A 50 -6.58 -0.83 -10.92
N VAL A 51 -7.79 -0.28 -11.12
CA VAL A 51 -8.11 1.12 -10.79
C VAL A 51 -7.83 1.41 -9.33
N PHE A 52 -8.31 0.58 -8.39
CA PHE A 52 -8.05 0.74 -6.95
C PHE A 52 -6.55 0.81 -6.63
N TYR A 53 -5.78 -0.17 -7.10
CA TYR A 53 -4.33 -0.25 -6.88
C TYR A 53 -3.55 0.89 -7.54
N LYS A 54 -4.13 1.56 -8.54
CA LYS A 54 -3.55 2.73 -9.23
C LYS A 54 -4.07 4.07 -8.71
N SER A 55 -5.05 4.08 -7.80
CA SER A 55 -5.69 5.28 -7.24
C SER A 55 -5.71 5.29 -5.71
N SER A 56 -6.79 4.80 -5.07
CA SER A 56 -6.99 4.80 -3.61
C SER A 56 -5.86 4.12 -2.82
N ALA A 57 -5.18 3.16 -3.44
CA ALA A 57 -4.03 2.49 -2.88
C ALA A 57 -2.67 3.19 -3.17
N ARG A 58 -2.69 4.41 -3.73
CA ARG A 58 -1.51 5.23 -4.07
C ARG A 58 -1.70 6.70 -3.69
N ASN A 59 -2.16 6.95 -2.47
CA ASN A 59 -2.33 8.29 -1.91
C ASN A 59 -3.29 9.20 -2.72
N CYS A 60 -4.26 8.62 -3.43
CA CYS A 60 -5.25 9.33 -4.23
C CYS A 60 -6.67 9.09 -3.71
N PHE A 61 -7.58 10.01 -3.99
CA PHE A 61 -9.02 9.79 -3.83
C PHE A 61 -9.61 9.25 -5.13
N LEU A 62 -10.24 8.07 -5.12
CA LEU A 62 -10.93 7.53 -6.30
C LEU A 62 -12.35 8.10 -6.41
N LEU A 63 -12.62 8.85 -7.48
CA LEU A 63 -13.95 9.29 -7.85
C LEU A 63 -14.50 8.42 -9.00
N LEU A 64 -15.31 7.41 -8.66
CA LEU A 64 -15.87 6.46 -9.62
C LEU A 64 -17.26 6.92 -10.10
N ASN A 65 -17.38 7.29 -11.39
CA ASN A 65 -18.66 7.63 -11.99
C ASN A 65 -19.48 6.40 -12.36
N VAL A 66 -20.76 6.40 -11.95
CA VAL A 66 -21.75 5.36 -12.23
C VAL A 66 -22.97 6.03 -12.88
N PRO A 67 -23.10 5.98 -14.22
CA PRO A 67 -24.09 6.79 -14.90
C PRO A 67 -25.50 6.16 -14.83
N PRO A 68 -26.55 6.93 -14.51
CA PRO A 68 -27.92 6.45 -14.58
C PRO A 68 -28.33 6.18 -16.05
N ASN A 69 -29.14 5.16 -16.24
CA ASN A 69 -29.71 4.80 -17.54
C ASN A 69 -30.87 5.73 -17.94
N VAL A 70 -31.50 5.45 -19.09
CA VAL A 70 -32.62 6.26 -19.64
C VAL A 70 -33.87 6.31 -18.76
N LEU A 71 -33.98 5.45 -17.74
CA LEU A 71 -35.06 5.46 -16.75
C LEU A 71 -34.68 6.27 -15.49
N GLY A 72 -33.47 6.84 -15.45
CA GLY A 72 -32.94 7.54 -14.28
C GLY A 72 -32.46 6.59 -13.17
N LEU A 73 -32.22 5.30 -13.49
CA LEU A 73 -31.81 4.27 -12.53
C LEU A 73 -30.38 3.81 -12.80
N ILE A 74 -29.67 3.32 -11.79
CA ILE A 74 -28.39 2.62 -12.00
C ILE A 74 -28.67 1.29 -12.71
N ASP A 75 -27.86 0.97 -13.71
CA ASP A 75 -27.98 -0.30 -14.42
C ASP A 75 -27.65 -1.47 -13.49
N GLU A 76 -28.43 -2.55 -13.56
CA GLU A 76 -28.24 -3.74 -12.72
C GLU A 76 -26.84 -4.33 -12.88
N SER A 77 -26.29 -4.28 -14.10
CA SER A 77 -24.92 -4.76 -14.35
C SER A 77 -23.86 -3.91 -13.64
N ASP A 78 -24.09 -2.60 -13.52
CA ASP A 78 -23.19 -1.68 -12.80
C ASP A 78 -23.27 -1.95 -11.30
N PHE A 79 -24.48 -2.11 -10.77
CA PHE A 79 -24.72 -2.44 -9.36
C PHE A 79 -24.03 -3.74 -8.94
N GLN A 80 -24.26 -4.84 -9.68
CA GLN A 80 -23.63 -6.13 -9.39
C GLN A 80 -22.10 -6.06 -9.46
N THR A 81 -21.56 -5.27 -10.39
CA THR A 81 -20.12 -5.06 -10.50
C THR A 81 -19.57 -4.33 -9.27
N LEU A 82 -20.29 -3.31 -8.78
CA LEU A 82 -19.92 -2.58 -7.56
C LEU A 82 -19.99 -3.46 -6.31
N GLU A 83 -21.02 -4.31 -6.17
CA GLU A 83 -21.11 -5.27 -5.05
C GLU A 83 -19.94 -6.24 -5.04
N ARG A 84 -19.59 -6.80 -6.22
CA ARG A 84 -18.43 -7.69 -6.37
C ARG A 84 -17.13 -6.97 -6.05
N PHE A 85 -17.00 -5.72 -6.47
CA PHE A 85 -15.82 -4.91 -6.20
C PHE A 85 -15.67 -4.59 -4.71
N SER A 86 -16.75 -4.17 -4.03
CA SER A 86 -16.75 -3.97 -2.57
C SER A 86 -16.37 -5.26 -1.84
N SER A 87 -17.03 -6.37 -2.19
CA SER A 87 -16.78 -7.68 -1.57
C SER A 87 -15.33 -8.14 -1.76
N ALA A 88 -14.74 -7.86 -2.92
CA ALA A 88 -13.34 -8.19 -3.19
C ALA A 88 -12.38 -7.37 -2.31
N ILE A 89 -12.59 -6.05 -2.21
CA ILE A 89 -11.79 -5.19 -1.33
C ILE A 89 -11.91 -5.63 0.13
N ASP A 90 -13.13 -5.87 0.62
CA ASP A 90 -13.36 -6.35 1.99
C ASP A 90 -12.64 -7.69 2.24
N SER A 91 -12.71 -8.62 1.29
CA SER A 91 -12.03 -9.90 1.38
C SER A 91 -10.51 -9.75 1.44
N ILE A 92 -9.91 -8.93 0.56
CA ILE A 92 -8.45 -8.72 0.48
C ILE A 92 -7.92 -8.19 1.82
N PHE A 93 -8.60 -7.22 2.43
CA PHE A 93 -8.14 -6.53 3.63
C PHE A 93 -8.73 -7.09 4.94
N SER A 94 -9.49 -8.17 4.88
CA SER A 94 -10.20 -8.75 6.04
C SER A 94 -9.28 -9.26 7.16
N VAL A 95 -8.07 -9.73 6.83
CA VAL A 95 -7.13 -10.31 7.79
C VAL A 95 -5.76 -9.67 7.59
N ASN A 96 -5.39 -8.76 8.51
CA ASN A 96 -4.03 -8.24 8.59
C ASN A 96 -3.12 -9.27 9.28
N LEU A 97 -2.23 -9.88 8.51
CA LEU A 97 -1.28 -10.89 8.97
C LEU A 97 -0.18 -10.30 9.89
N ALA A 98 0.00 -8.98 9.86
CA ALA A 98 0.93 -8.25 10.73
C ALA A 98 0.29 -7.76 12.04
N ALA A 99 -1.00 -8.02 12.31
CA ALA A 99 -1.71 -7.43 13.44
C ALA A 99 -1.22 -7.89 14.83
N ASN A 100 -0.67 -9.11 14.93
CA ASN A 100 -0.24 -9.70 16.21
C ASN A 100 1.17 -10.31 16.09
N PRO A 101 2.21 -9.49 15.87
CA PRO A 101 3.58 -9.97 15.75
C PRO A 101 4.10 -10.43 17.13
N LEU A 102 5.04 -11.36 17.13
CA LEU A 102 5.81 -11.74 18.31
C LEU A 102 6.63 -10.57 18.84
N SER A 103 7.24 -9.79 17.96
CA SER A 103 7.95 -8.56 18.33
C SER A 103 7.95 -7.52 17.21
N VAL A 104 8.10 -6.26 17.59
CA VAL A 104 8.35 -5.15 16.67
C VAL A 104 9.49 -4.31 17.23
N THR A 105 10.53 -4.10 16.44
CA THR A 105 11.69 -3.29 16.79
C THR A 105 11.96 -2.24 15.71
N ALA A 106 12.75 -1.23 16.03
CA ALA A 106 13.12 -0.21 15.07
C ALA A 106 14.53 0.30 15.35
N SER A 107 15.13 0.87 14.31
CA SER A 107 16.44 1.56 14.32
C SER A 107 16.63 2.47 15.54
N SER A 108 15.66 3.33 15.80
CA SER A 108 15.62 4.22 16.94
C SER A 108 14.17 4.59 17.29
N VAL A 109 13.98 5.18 18.47
CA VAL A 109 12.68 5.59 18.97
C VAL A 109 12.82 6.95 19.65
N ARG A 110 12.01 7.93 19.23
CA ARG A 110 12.01 9.28 19.81
C ARG A 110 11.70 9.29 21.30
N SER A 111 10.66 8.56 21.68
CA SER A 111 10.23 8.34 23.06
C SER A 111 9.29 7.14 23.09
N SER A 112 8.96 6.63 24.28
CA SER A 112 8.08 5.47 24.44
C SER A 112 6.72 5.62 23.73
N SER A 113 6.19 6.84 23.60
CA SER A 113 4.92 7.13 22.90
C SER A 113 5.00 7.00 21.38
N PHE A 114 6.20 6.99 20.79
CA PHE A 114 6.46 6.86 19.35
C PHE A 114 7.17 5.55 19.00
N GLY A 115 6.99 4.52 19.84
CA GLY A 115 7.58 3.21 19.63
C GLY A 115 7.03 2.52 18.38
N PRO A 116 7.72 1.48 17.89
CA PRO A 116 7.36 0.83 16.63
C PRO A 116 6.05 0.03 16.70
N LYS A 117 5.57 -0.31 17.90
CA LYS A 117 4.25 -0.96 18.10
C LYS A 117 3.07 -0.07 17.69
N GLN A 118 3.26 1.23 17.56
CA GLN A 118 2.18 2.15 17.18
C GLN A 118 1.70 1.92 15.75
N ILE A 119 2.49 1.26 14.89
CA ILE A 119 2.09 0.96 13.51
C ILE A 119 1.08 -0.19 13.40
N LEU A 120 0.78 -0.86 14.52
CA LEU A 120 -0.11 -2.02 14.57
C LEU A 120 -1.57 -1.62 14.80
N ASP A 121 -1.82 -0.38 15.22
CA ASP A 121 -3.17 0.15 15.34
C ASP A 121 -3.48 1.02 14.10
N GLU A 122 -4.71 0.92 13.57
CA GLU A 122 -5.09 1.57 12.31
C GLU A 122 -5.33 3.09 12.45
N ARG A 123 -4.74 3.73 13.45
CA ARG A 123 -5.00 5.14 13.81
C ARG A 123 -3.90 6.05 13.30
N MET A 124 -4.27 7.19 12.76
CA MET A 124 -3.31 8.16 12.23
C MET A 124 -2.59 8.96 13.34
N GLU A 125 -3.18 9.02 14.54
CA GLU A 125 -2.66 9.81 15.65
C GLU A 125 -1.52 9.11 16.41
N THR A 126 -1.40 7.79 16.24
CA THR A 126 -0.36 6.94 16.83
C THR A 126 0.58 6.48 15.72
N PHE A 127 1.85 6.80 15.86
CA PHE A 127 2.84 6.51 14.84
C PHE A 127 4.21 6.24 15.45
N TRP A 128 5.01 5.46 14.74
CA TRP A 128 6.43 5.35 15.00
C TRP A 128 7.13 6.63 14.54
N ALA A 129 8.10 7.07 15.34
CA ALA A 129 9.02 8.15 14.97
C ALA A 129 10.44 7.84 15.48
N PRO A 130 11.47 7.99 14.64
CA PRO A 130 12.86 7.85 15.05
C PRO A 130 13.32 9.06 15.89
N MET A 131 14.55 8.97 16.41
CA MET A 131 15.23 10.10 17.03
C MET A 131 15.24 11.32 16.10
N GLN A 132 15.22 12.51 16.71
CA GLN A 132 15.13 13.75 15.96
C GLN A 132 16.36 13.95 15.06
N GLY A 133 16.13 14.32 13.80
CA GLY A 133 17.19 14.58 12.82
C GLY A 133 17.62 13.37 12.00
N GLU A 134 17.07 12.18 12.25
CA GLU A 134 17.31 11.00 11.41
C GLU A 134 16.43 11.04 10.16
N SER A 135 17.02 11.10 8.96
CA SER A 135 16.30 11.05 7.68
C SER A 135 16.03 9.64 7.21
N THR A 136 16.67 8.64 7.82
CA THR A 136 16.50 7.23 7.49
C THR A 136 16.10 6.44 8.72
N GLY A 137 15.42 5.32 8.55
CA GLY A 137 15.19 4.38 9.63
C GLY A 137 14.63 3.06 9.12
N TRP A 138 14.61 2.08 10.01
CA TRP A 138 13.97 0.80 9.74
C TRP A 138 13.04 0.40 10.88
N ILE A 139 12.00 -0.37 10.53
CA ILE A 139 11.10 -1.07 11.45
C ILE A 139 11.10 -2.54 11.06
N GLU A 140 11.32 -3.43 12.02
CA GLU A 140 11.33 -4.88 11.84
C GLU A 140 10.19 -5.52 12.62
N LEU A 141 9.48 -6.44 11.98
CA LEU A 141 8.40 -7.23 12.55
C LEU A 141 8.81 -8.71 12.54
N ASP A 142 8.75 -9.34 13.71
CA ASP A 142 8.73 -10.80 13.82
C ASP A 142 7.28 -11.26 13.96
N LEU A 143 6.75 -11.91 12.93
CA LEU A 143 5.38 -12.40 12.88
C LEU A 143 5.14 -13.60 13.81
N GLY A 144 6.21 -14.21 14.36
CA GLY A 144 6.16 -15.40 15.23
C GLY A 144 5.80 -16.70 14.51
N LYS A 145 5.41 -16.62 13.24
CA LYS A 145 5.14 -17.74 12.34
C LYS A 145 5.36 -17.32 10.90
N VAL A 146 5.72 -18.29 10.07
CA VAL A 146 5.75 -18.09 8.62
C VAL A 146 4.34 -17.74 8.13
N SER A 147 4.19 -16.55 7.54
CA SER A 147 2.93 -16.06 6.99
C SER A 147 3.07 -15.82 5.49
N LYS A 148 2.04 -16.21 4.73
CA LYS A 148 2.00 -16.01 3.27
C LYS A 148 1.25 -14.73 2.94
N PHE A 149 1.86 -13.84 2.17
CA PHE A 149 1.26 -12.57 1.76
C PHE A 149 1.73 -12.18 0.35
N ASN A 150 0.96 -11.34 -0.32
CA ASN A 150 1.29 -10.79 -1.64
C ASN A 150 0.87 -9.32 -1.78
N THR A 151 0.40 -8.72 -0.68
CA THR A 151 -0.09 -7.34 -0.63
C THR A 151 0.39 -6.72 0.68
N LEU A 152 1.00 -5.55 0.60
CA LEU A 152 1.54 -4.81 1.74
C LEU A 152 0.90 -3.44 1.79
N GLU A 153 0.53 -2.97 2.98
CA GLU A 153 -0.03 -1.65 3.19
C GLU A 153 0.83 -0.83 4.15
N ILE A 154 1.08 0.42 3.78
CA ILE A 154 1.85 1.37 4.58
C ILE A 154 1.13 2.71 4.58
N ARG A 155 1.12 3.40 5.73
CA ARG A 155 0.52 4.74 5.86
C ARG A 155 1.42 5.67 6.66
N GLU A 156 1.47 6.93 6.23
CA GLU A 156 2.04 8.05 7.00
C GLU A 156 0.93 8.82 7.72
N PRO A 157 1.21 9.40 8.90
CA PRO A 157 0.31 10.35 9.55
C PRO A 157 0.32 11.67 8.76
N VAL A 158 -0.44 11.76 7.67
CA VAL A 158 -0.39 12.92 6.74
C VAL A 158 -0.79 14.27 7.35
N ASN A 159 -1.46 14.27 8.51
CA ASN A 159 -1.66 15.47 9.33
C ASN A 159 -0.32 16.07 9.82
N MET A 160 0.75 15.28 9.86
CA MET A 160 2.13 15.67 10.18
C MET A 160 2.99 15.91 8.93
N GLY A 161 2.36 15.92 7.75
CA GLY A 161 3.00 16.03 6.44
C GLY A 161 3.46 14.68 5.89
N GLN A 162 3.56 14.61 4.55
CA GLN A 162 4.17 13.49 3.83
C GLN A 162 5.69 13.68 3.75
N ARG A 163 6.45 12.68 4.18
CA ARG A 163 7.90 12.79 4.43
C ARG A 163 8.71 11.75 3.68
N VAL A 164 8.19 10.53 3.57
CA VAL A 164 8.88 9.41 2.91
C VAL A 164 9.00 9.66 1.41
N MET A 165 10.22 9.51 0.90
CA MET A 165 10.56 9.66 -0.51
C MET A 165 10.91 8.33 -1.17
N GLU A 166 11.40 7.38 -0.39
CA GLU A 166 11.76 6.03 -0.82
C GLU A 166 11.61 5.07 0.36
N TYR A 167 11.15 3.85 0.09
CA TYR A 167 11.17 2.77 1.05
C TYR A 167 11.35 1.42 0.36
N LEU A 168 11.89 0.49 1.12
CA LEU A 168 12.06 -0.90 0.74
C LEU A 168 11.35 -1.78 1.78
N VAL A 169 10.75 -2.87 1.31
CA VAL A 169 10.33 -3.95 2.20
C VAL A 169 11.15 -5.18 1.88
N GLU A 170 11.76 -5.75 2.89
CA GLU A 170 12.53 -6.98 2.82
C GLU A 170 11.89 -8.06 3.69
N ALA A 171 12.13 -9.31 3.33
CA ALA A 171 11.75 -10.48 4.11
C ALA A 171 12.97 -11.36 4.36
N TRP A 172 12.98 -12.06 5.49
CA TRP A 172 14.04 -13.01 5.81
C TRP A 172 13.72 -14.40 5.29
N ASP A 173 14.70 -14.99 4.61
CA ASP A 173 14.75 -16.40 4.24
C ASP A 173 15.97 -17.08 4.90
N SER A 174 15.84 -18.34 5.28
CA SER A 174 16.92 -19.07 5.97
C SER A 174 18.15 -19.35 5.10
N GLU A 175 17.98 -19.42 3.77
CA GLU A 175 19.05 -19.71 2.81
C GLU A 175 19.60 -18.42 2.20
N LEU A 176 18.72 -17.48 1.84
CA LEU A 176 19.09 -16.24 1.15
C LEU A 176 19.42 -15.08 2.10
N GLY A 177 19.00 -15.17 3.37
CA GLY A 177 19.01 -14.03 4.29
C GLY A 177 17.91 -13.02 3.93
N TRP A 178 18.18 -11.73 4.11
CA TRP A 178 17.26 -10.67 3.70
C TRP A 178 17.19 -10.57 2.17
N TYR A 179 15.96 -10.60 1.63
CA TYR A 179 15.71 -10.38 0.21
C TYR A 179 14.61 -9.34 0.01
N LEU A 180 14.74 -8.58 -1.09
CA LEU A 180 13.82 -7.52 -1.45
C LEU A 180 12.45 -8.07 -1.86
N VAL A 181 11.39 -7.55 -1.24
CA VAL A 181 9.98 -7.87 -1.52
C VAL A 181 9.31 -6.74 -2.29
N SER A 182 9.52 -5.49 -1.89
CA SER A 182 8.98 -4.31 -2.59
C SER A 182 9.97 -3.14 -2.53
N ASN A 183 10.00 -2.35 -3.60
CA ASN A 183 10.71 -1.07 -3.65
C ASN A 183 9.77 -0.01 -4.22
N SER A 184 9.52 1.06 -3.47
CA SER A 184 8.68 2.17 -3.91
C SER A 184 9.16 3.51 -3.37
N SER A 185 8.55 4.58 -3.87
CA SER A 185 8.91 5.96 -3.51
C SER A 185 8.07 6.48 -2.34
N THR A 186 6.98 7.19 -2.66
CA THR A 186 6.15 7.88 -1.69
C THR A 186 5.07 7.00 -1.07
N ILE A 187 4.73 7.25 0.19
CA ILE A 187 3.64 6.56 0.92
C ILE A 187 2.39 7.45 1.01
N GLY A 188 2.46 8.57 1.74
CA GLY A 188 1.33 9.45 1.99
C GLY A 188 0.23 8.80 2.84
N TYR A 189 -1.04 9.12 2.56
CA TYR A 189 -2.19 8.66 3.33
C TYR A 189 -2.33 7.15 3.33
N ARG A 190 -2.14 6.53 2.15
CA ARG A 190 -2.24 5.08 1.97
C ARG A 190 -1.45 4.66 0.75
N LYS A 191 -0.58 3.68 0.94
CA LYS A 191 0.17 3.01 -0.11
C LYS A 191 0.00 1.51 0.03
N VAL A 192 -0.53 0.87 -1.00
CA VAL A 192 -0.66 -0.58 -1.08
C VAL A 192 0.22 -1.08 -2.22
N ASP A 193 1.23 -1.85 -1.88
CA ASP A 193 2.05 -2.56 -2.85
C ASP A 193 1.51 -3.97 -3.02
N ARG A 194 1.06 -4.25 -4.24
CA ARG A 194 0.73 -5.60 -4.68
C ARG A 194 1.96 -6.18 -5.36
N LEU A 195 2.40 -7.36 -4.92
CA LEU A 195 3.50 -8.06 -5.57
C LEU A 195 3.12 -8.45 -7.01
N GLU A 196 4.12 -8.73 -7.83
CA GLU A 196 3.89 -9.16 -9.21
C GLU A 196 2.99 -10.39 -9.26
N GLU A 197 2.34 -10.59 -10.41
CA GLU A 197 1.37 -11.66 -10.61
C GLU A 197 1.97 -13.03 -10.25
N ASP A 198 1.20 -13.84 -9.52
CA ASP A 198 1.60 -15.14 -8.96
C ASP A 198 2.80 -15.14 -7.99
N GLN A 199 3.33 -13.98 -7.60
CA GLN A 199 4.31 -13.91 -6.51
C GLN A 199 3.62 -13.94 -5.14
N VAL A 200 4.11 -14.84 -4.28
CA VAL A 200 3.71 -14.94 -2.88
C VAL A 200 4.97 -14.99 -2.04
N CYS A 201 5.09 -14.05 -1.09
CA CYS A 201 6.12 -14.10 -0.08
C CYS A 201 5.67 -14.99 1.08
N ALA A 202 6.58 -15.79 1.62
CA ALA A 202 6.37 -16.57 2.84
C ALA A 202 7.53 -16.29 3.79
N ALA A 203 7.28 -15.57 4.89
CA ALA A 203 8.33 -15.18 5.81
C ALA A 203 7.82 -15.03 7.25
N CYS A 204 8.76 -15.11 8.20
CA CYS A 204 8.52 -14.83 9.62
C CYS A 204 9.02 -13.44 10.02
N LEU A 205 10.13 -12.98 9.43
CA LEU A 205 10.69 -11.65 9.69
C LEU A 205 10.50 -10.77 8.47
N ILE A 206 10.05 -9.54 8.70
CA ILE A 206 9.81 -8.50 7.70
C ILE A 206 10.47 -7.21 8.15
N GLN A 207 11.12 -6.50 7.25
CA GLN A 207 11.75 -5.22 7.54
C GLN A 207 11.29 -4.16 6.55
N LEU A 208 10.83 -3.03 7.06
CA LEU A 208 10.55 -1.81 6.31
C LEU A 208 11.74 -0.86 6.49
N LEU A 209 12.46 -0.54 5.42
CA LEU A 209 13.54 0.44 5.38
C LEU A 209 13.04 1.72 4.71
N ILE A 210 13.37 2.87 5.28
CA ILE A 210 12.75 4.15 4.90
C ILE A 210 13.83 5.21 4.71
N ASP A 211 13.72 5.97 3.63
CA ASP A 211 14.43 7.23 3.38
C ASP A 211 13.41 8.38 3.23
N ALA A 212 13.62 9.47 3.98
CA ALA A 212 12.75 10.62 4.02
C ALA A 212 13.49 11.91 3.66
N LEU A 213 12.85 12.75 2.85
CA LEU A 213 13.43 14.03 2.40
C LEU A 213 13.04 15.20 3.31
N ARG A 214 11.83 15.15 3.89
CA ARG A 214 11.18 16.29 4.55
C ARG A 214 11.06 16.05 6.06
N GLY A 215 12.21 15.84 6.70
CA GLY A 215 12.32 15.55 8.12
C GLY A 215 12.35 14.05 8.43
N ASP A 216 12.24 13.73 9.71
CA ASP A 216 12.21 12.37 10.24
C ASP A 216 11.01 11.55 9.71
N PRO A 217 11.22 10.31 9.22
CA PRO A 217 10.13 9.47 8.71
C PRO A 217 9.13 9.14 9.81
N LEU A 218 7.83 9.16 9.47
CA LEU A 218 6.75 8.80 10.39
C LEU A 218 5.88 7.73 9.74
N ILE A 219 5.62 6.63 10.44
CA ILE A 219 4.75 5.55 9.96
C ILE A 219 3.66 5.32 10.99
N CYS A 220 2.39 5.40 10.57
CA CYS A 220 1.24 5.15 11.45
C CYS A 220 0.60 3.79 11.23
N PHE A 221 0.90 3.10 10.11
CA PHE A 221 0.35 1.77 9.87
C PHE A 221 1.26 0.91 8.99
N PHE A 222 1.34 -0.37 9.31
CA PHE A 222 1.91 -1.41 8.46
C PHE A 222 1.01 -2.65 8.48
N GLY A 223 0.64 -3.14 7.30
CA GLY A 223 -0.24 -4.30 7.13
C GLY A 223 0.28 -5.27 6.08
N LEU A 224 -0.02 -6.55 6.29
CA LEU A 224 0.27 -7.63 5.33
C LEU A 224 -1.01 -8.40 5.04
N TYR A 225 -1.29 -8.62 3.76
CA TYR A 225 -2.54 -9.20 3.28
C TYR A 225 -2.31 -10.23 2.18
N PHE A 226 -3.32 -11.08 1.97
CA PHE A 226 -3.33 -12.07 0.90
C PHE A 226 -4.47 -11.77 -0.07
N ASP A 227 -4.14 -11.12 -1.19
CA ASP A 227 -5.05 -10.87 -2.30
C ASP A 227 -5.16 -12.13 -3.16
N MET A 228 -6.27 -12.86 -3.00
CA MET A 228 -6.58 -14.05 -3.80
C MET A 228 -6.87 -13.72 -5.28
N TYR A 229 -7.23 -12.49 -5.60
CA TYR A 229 -7.49 -12.04 -6.98
C TYR A 229 -6.20 -11.75 -7.76
N ASN A 230 -5.04 -11.72 -7.08
CA ASN A 230 -3.73 -11.60 -7.71
C ASN A 230 -3.19 -12.94 -8.26
N LEU A 231 -3.90 -14.05 -8.00
CA LEU A 231 -3.53 -15.40 -8.45
C LEU A 231 -4.38 -15.76 -9.66
N ARG A 232 -4.04 -15.25 -10.84
CA ARG A 232 -4.92 -15.34 -12.03
C ARG A 232 -5.11 -16.76 -12.57
N HIS A 233 -4.47 -17.77 -12.00
CA HIS A 233 -4.57 -19.17 -12.42
C HIS A 233 -5.18 -20.14 -11.39
N LEU A 234 -5.55 -19.71 -10.19
CA LEU A 234 -6.09 -20.61 -9.16
C LEU A 234 -7.62 -20.67 -9.09
N SER A 235 -8.32 -19.91 -9.93
CA SER A 235 -9.79 -19.90 -10.01
C SER A 235 -10.38 -20.80 -11.10
N SER A 236 -9.56 -21.67 -11.71
CA SER A 236 -10.00 -22.67 -12.70
C SER A 236 -9.94 -24.12 -12.20
N ILE A 237 -10.05 -24.36 -10.88
CA ILE A 237 -10.23 -25.71 -10.30
C ILE A 237 -11.52 -25.77 -9.51
#